data_AF-A0A941PW51-F1
#
_entry.id   AF-A0A941PW51-F1
#
_cell.length_a   1.000
_cell.length_b   1.000
_cell.length_c   1.000
_cell.angle_alpha   90.00
_cell.angle_beta   90.00
_cell.angle_gamma   90.00
#
_symmetry.space_group_name_H-M   'P 1'
#
loop_
_entity.id
_entity.type
_entity.pdbx_description
1 polymer ?
#
loop_
_entity_poly.entity_id
_entity_poly.type
_entity_poly.pdbx_seq_one_letter_code
_entity_poly.pdbx_strand_id
1 'polypeptide(L)'
;LLLAAYLPGRIKAAAKHPMLVATKLWATAHLLANGNLADVLLFGGFLAWAVADRISMKQRAQRPLPGAPAGRFNDLIAVLAGLALYALFITVGHRWLIGVAPF
;
A
#
# COMPACT_ATOMS: atom_id res chain seq x y z
N LEU A 1 3.76 -1.16 -4.77
CA LEU A 1 3.13 -2.29 -4.03
C LEU A 1 1.61 -2.33 -4.18
N LEU A 2 0.91 -1.21 -4.04
CA LEU A 2 -0.56 -1.15 -4.12
C LEU A 2 -1.13 -1.76 -5.42
N LEU A 3 -0.58 -1.38 -6.57
CA LEU A 3 -0.96 -1.96 -7.87
C LEU A 3 -0.67 -3.46 -8.01
N ALA A 4 0.39 -3.95 -7.35
CA ALA A 4 0.73 -5.38 -7.37
C ALA A 4 -0.32 -6.25 -6.65
N ALA A 5 -1.23 -5.66 -5.88
CA ALA A 5 -2.38 -6.40 -5.35
C ALA A 5 -3.33 -6.87 -6.47
N TYR A 6 -3.43 -6.09 -7.55
CA TYR A 6 -4.35 -6.32 -8.68
C TYR A 6 -3.66 -6.92 -9.90
N LEU A 7 -2.34 -6.79 -10.00
CA LEU A 7 -1.52 -7.33 -11.09
C LEU A 7 -0.74 -8.56 -10.60
N PRO A 8 -1.27 -9.79 -10.77
CA PRO A 8 -0.60 -10.99 -10.26
C PRO A 8 0.73 -11.23 -10.96
N GLY A 9 1.79 -11.33 -10.17
CA GLY A 9 3.18 -11.51 -10.59
C GLY A 9 4.05 -11.93 -9.41
N ARG A 10 5.37 -11.87 -9.55
CA ARG A 10 6.33 -12.29 -8.50
C ARG A 10 6.22 -11.38 -7.28
N ILE A 11 5.95 -10.10 -7.47
CA ILE A 11 5.81 -9.14 -6.35
C ILE A 11 4.60 -9.52 -5.49
N LYS A 12 3.47 -9.87 -6.11
CA LYS A 12 2.25 -10.29 -5.39
C LYS A 12 2.52 -11.57 -4.59
N ALA A 13 3.17 -12.55 -5.20
CA ALA A 13 3.52 -13.81 -4.56
C ALA A 13 4.46 -13.62 -3.36
N ALA A 14 5.50 -12.79 -3.49
CA ALA A 14 6.45 -12.52 -2.42
C ALA A 14 5.81 -11.75 -1.25
N ALA A 15 5.04 -10.70 -1.54
CA ALA A 15 4.43 -9.87 -0.49
C ALA A 15 3.23 -10.53 0.20
N LYS A 16 2.59 -11.50 -0.46
CA LYS A 16 1.34 -12.22 -0.08
C LYS A 16 0.10 -11.31 0.01
N HIS A 17 0.22 -10.18 0.72
CA HIS A 17 -0.79 -9.14 0.85
C HIS A 17 -0.19 -7.77 0.49
N PRO A 18 0.05 -7.47 -0.80
CA PRO A 18 0.74 -6.24 -1.23
C PRO A 18 0.07 -4.96 -0.73
N MET A 19 -1.27 -4.96 -0.65
CA MET A 19 -2.05 -3.83 -0.12
C MET A 19 -1.69 -3.55 1.35
N LEU A 20 -1.75 -4.57 2.22
CA LEU A 20 -1.39 -4.41 3.64
C LEU A 20 0.06 -3.99 3.84
N VAL A 21 0.98 -4.52 3.02
CA VAL A 21 2.39 -4.10 3.07
C VAL A 21 2.53 -2.64 2.67
N ALA A 22 1.84 -2.20 1.61
CA ALA A 22 1.83 -0.81 1.19
C ALA A 22 1.27 0.12 2.28
N THR A 23 0.13 -0.23 2.89
CA THR A 23 -0.48 0.56 3.97
C THR A 23 0.44 0.70 5.17
N LYS A 24 1.12 -0.38 5.59
CA LYS A 24 2.08 -0.32 6.70
C LYS A 24 3.25 0.61 6.41
N LEU A 25 3.88 0.45 5.23
CA LEU A 25 5.01 1.31 4.85
C LEU A 25 4.60 2.78 4.74
N TRP A 26 3.44 3.06 4.14
CA TRP A 26 2.89 4.41 4.04
C TRP A 26 2.62 5.02 5.42
N ALA A 27 1.90 4.30 6.29
CA ALA A 27 1.58 4.80 7.63
C ALA A 27 2.84 5.02 8.48
N THR A 28 3.79 4.09 8.46
CA THR A 28 5.07 4.24 9.18
C THR A 28 5.86 5.43 8.65
N ALA A 29 5.95 5.62 7.33
CA ALA A 29 6.65 6.78 6.77
C ALA A 29 6.02 8.11 7.22
N HIS A 30 4.68 8.19 7.28
CA HIS A 30 3.99 9.40 7.73
C HIS A 30 4.19 9.65 9.23
N LEU A 31 4.17 8.60 10.06
CA LEU A 31 4.47 8.71 11.49
C LEU A 31 5.91 9.14 11.78
N LEU A 32 6.86 8.74 10.93
CA LEU A 32 8.26 9.18 11.05
C LEU A 32 8.44 10.64 10.60
N ALA A 33 7.65 11.09 9.62
CA ALA A 33 7.74 12.44 9.08
C ALA A 33 6.92 13.48 9.87
N ASN A 34 5.86 13.07 10.57
CA ASN A 34 4.92 13.97 11.22
C ASN A 34 4.70 13.61 12.70
N GLY A 35 4.70 14.61 13.59
CA GLY A 35 4.60 14.42 15.04
C GLY A 35 3.36 15.04 15.70
N ASN A 36 2.42 15.60 14.94
CA ASN A 36 1.20 16.15 15.53
C ASN A 36 0.20 15.04 15.92
N LEU A 37 -0.69 15.34 16.87
CA LEU A 37 -1.63 14.34 17.40
C LEU A 37 -2.59 13.80 16.32
N ALA A 38 -3.06 14.66 15.41
CA ALA A 38 -4.01 14.25 14.37
C ALA A 38 -3.38 13.20 13.44
N ASP A 39 -2.14 13.43 13.02
CA ASP A 39 -1.37 12.52 12.17
C ASP A 39 -1.08 11.21 12.90
N VAL A 40 -0.67 11.28 14.17
CA VAL A 40 -0.41 10.09 14.98
C VAL A 40 -1.66 9.22 15.10
N LEU A 41 -2.82 9.83 15.37
CA LEU A 41 -4.08 9.09 15.46
C LEU A 41 -4.50 8.49 14.11
N LEU A 42 -4.39 9.25 13.03
CA LEU A 42 -4.78 8.81 11.69
C LEU A 42 -3.88 7.68 11.20
N PHE A 43 -2.57 7.93 11.08
CA PHE A 43 -1.62 6.96 10.54
C PHE A 43 -1.39 5.81 11.51
N GLY A 44 -1.37 6.08 12.83
CA GLY A 44 -1.30 5.05 13.86
C GLY A 44 -2.51 4.12 13.83
N GLY A 45 -3.72 4.66 13.63
CA GLY A 45 -4.93 3.87 13.46
C GLY A 45 -4.86 2.94 12.25
N PHE A 46 -4.45 3.45 11.09
CA PHE A 46 -4.24 2.63 9.88
C PHE A 46 -3.15 1.56 10.07
N LEU A 47 -2.05 1.90 10.75
CA LEU A 47 -0.97 0.97 11.03
C LEU A 47 -1.43 -0.17 11.94
N ALA A 48 -2.12 0.17 13.04
CA ALA A 48 -2.68 -0.79 13.98
C ALA A 48 -3.69 -1.72 13.30
N TRP A 49 -4.61 -1.16 12.51
CA TRP A 49 -5.56 -1.92 11.72
C TRP A 49 -4.86 -2.86 10.72
N ALA A 50 -3.87 -2.38 9.97
CA ALA A 50 -3.15 -3.20 8.99
C ALA A 50 -2.34 -4.33 9.64
N VAL A 51 -1.86 -4.14 10.88
CA VAL A 51 -1.23 -5.20 11.69
C VAL A 51 -2.27 -6.23 12.12
N ALA A 52 -3.38 -5.79 12.69
CA ALA A 52 -4.46 -6.67 13.12
C ALA A 52 -5.03 -7.50 11.95
N ASP A 53 -5.28 -6.88 10.81
CA ASP A 53 -5.79 -7.57 9.61
C ASP A 53 -4.78 -8.60 9.08
N ARG A 54 -3.48 -8.27 9.08
CA ARG A 54 -2.44 -9.23 8.69
C ARG A 54 -2.39 -10.45 9.61
N ILE A 55 -2.62 -10.27 10.92
CA ILE A 55 -2.72 -11.37 11.88
C ILE A 55 -3.97 -12.21 11.59
N SER A 56 -5.11 -11.55 11.37
CA SER A 56 -6.38 -12.21 11.02
C SER A 56 -6.25 -13.08 9.76
N MET A 57 -5.59 -12.55 8.72
CA MET A 57 -5.34 -13.29 7.48
C MET A 57 -4.49 -14.55 7.67
N LYS A 58 -3.56 -14.56 8.64
CA LYS A 58 -2.77 -15.77 8.96
C LYS A 58 -3.59 -16.83 9.71
N GLN A 59 -4.63 -16.43 10.44
CA GLN A 59 -5.42 -17.32 11.28
C GLN A 59 -6.66 -17.88 10.55
N ARG A 60 -7.19 -17.14 9.56
CA ARG A 60 -8.38 -17.56 8.81
C ARG A 60 -8.03 -18.59 7.73
N ALA A 61 -8.88 -19.60 7.60
CA ALA A 61 -8.88 -20.48 6.44
C ALA A 61 -9.20 -19.65 5.18
N GLN A 62 -8.25 -19.58 4.26
CA GLN A 62 -8.40 -18.81 3.04
C GLN A 62 -9.21 -19.61 2.02
N ARG A 63 -10.30 -19.02 1.52
CA ARG A 63 -11.05 -19.61 0.40
C ARG A 63 -10.24 -19.40 -0.88
N PRO A 64 -10.04 -20.43 -1.73
CA PRO A 64 -9.46 -20.24 -3.05
C PRO A 64 -10.35 -19.29 -3.84
N LEU A 65 -9.83 -18.10 -4.16
CA LEU A 65 -10.48 -17.17 -5.07
C LEU A 65 -9.88 -17.38 -6.46
N PRO A 66 -10.70 -17.45 -7.53
CA PRO A 66 -10.18 -17.44 -8.89
C PRO A 66 -9.32 -16.19 -9.10
N GLY A 67 -8.01 -16.39 -9.28
CA GLY A 67 -7.08 -15.32 -9.58
C GLY A 67 -6.94 -15.14 -11.08
N ALA A 68 -6.75 -13.91 -11.54
CA ALA A 68 -6.27 -13.68 -12.90
C ALA A 68 -4.90 -14.37 -13.09
N PRO A 69 -4.62 -14.95 -14.27
CA PRO A 69 -3.34 -15.59 -14.53
C PRO A 69 -2.19 -14.57 -14.43
N ALA A 70 -1.03 -15.03 -13.95
CA ALA A 70 0.14 -14.18 -13.83
C ALA A 70 0.63 -13.79 -15.24
N GLY A 71 0.58 -12.50 -15.55
CA GLY A 71 1.11 -11.94 -16.79
C GLY A 71 2.60 -11.66 -16.69
N ARG A 72 3.36 -11.96 -17.75
CA ARG A 72 4.82 -11.77 -17.80
C ARG A 72 5.28 -10.32 -17.54
N PHE A 73 4.41 -9.35 -17.83
CA PHE A 73 4.70 -7.92 -17.68
C PHE A 73 4.02 -7.30 -16.44
N ASN A 74 3.27 -8.07 -15.65
CA ASN A 74 2.47 -7.52 -14.55
C ASN A 74 3.33 -6.83 -13.49
N ASP A 75 4.50 -7.40 -13.14
CA ASP A 75 5.43 -6.77 -12.20
C ASP A 75 6.01 -5.47 -12.78
N LEU A 76 6.39 -5.47 -14.07
CA LEU A 76 6.91 -4.28 -14.74
C LEU A 76 5.86 -3.16 -14.76
N ILE A 77 4.62 -3.49 -15.14
CA ILE A 77 3.49 -2.54 -15.13
C ILE A 77 3.25 -2.03 -13.71
N ALA A 78 3.22 -2.91 -12.70
CA ALA A 78 3.00 -2.53 -11.32
C ALA A 78 4.08 -1.57 -10.79
N VAL A 79 5.34 -1.73 -11.22
CA VAL A 79 6.44 -0.84 -10.87
C VAL A 79 6.32 0.49 -11.61
N LEU A 80 6.22 0.48 -12.94
CA LEU A 80 6.19 1.71 -13.74
C LEU A 80 4.97 2.56 -13.44
N ALA A 81 3.77 1.96 -13.45
CA ALA A 81 2.56 2.69 -13.10
C ALA A 81 2.55 3.12 -11.63
N GLY A 82 3.16 2.31 -10.74
CA GLY A 82 3.30 2.67 -9.33
C GLY A 82 4.19 3.89 -9.12
N LEU A 83 5.32 3.96 -9.83
CA LEU A 83 6.23 5.11 -9.81
C LEU A 83 5.58 6.35 -10.43
N ALA A 84 4.85 6.20 -11.53
CA ALA A 84 4.13 7.30 -12.16
C ALA A 84 3.06 7.88 -11.21
N LEU A 85 2.25 7.02 -10.58
CA LEU A 85 1.26 7.46 -9.57
C LEU A 85 1.93 8.10 -8.37
N TYR A 86 3.05 7.57 -7.90
CA TYR A 86 3.83 8.17 -6.81
C TYR A 86 4.28 9.58 -7.18
N ALA A 87 4.93 9.76 -8.33
CA ALA A 87 5.40 11.07 -8.79
C ALA A 87 4.25 12.07 -8.94
N LEU A 88 3.14 11.65 -9.53
CA LEU A 88 1.94 12.50 -9.67
C LEU A 88 1.36 12.90 -8.31
N PHE A 89 1.28 11.94 -7.37
CA PHE A 89 0.71 12.21 -6.06
C PHE A 89 1.61 13.15 -5.25
N ILE A 90 2.92 12.94 -5.20
CA ILE A 90 3.80 13.81 -4.39
C ILE A 90 3.93 15.23 -4.97
N THR A 91 3.85 15.39 -6.29
CA THR A 91 4.04 16.70 -6.94
C THR A 91 2.77 17.54 -6.96
N VAL A 92 1.61 16.92 -7.20
CA VAL A 92 0.34 17.63 -7.40
C VAL A 92 -0.73 17.11 -6.44
N GLY A 93 -0.90 15.79 -6.37
CA GLY A 93 -2.00 15.16 -5.66
C GLY A 93 -2.04 15.47 -4.16
N HIS A 94 -0.89 15.52 -3.50
CA HIS A 94 -0.80 15.72 -2.06
C HIS A 94 -1.28 17.12 -1.67
N ARG A 95 -0.87 18.13 -2.43
CA ARG A 95 -1.35 19.51 -2.21
C ARG A 95 -2.81 19.65 -2.58
N TRP A 96 -3.24 19.07 -3.71
CA TRP A 96 -4.60 19.24 -4.20
C TRP A 96 -5.65 18.49 -3.36
N LEU A 97 -5.36 17.26 -2.92
CA LEU A 97 -6.30 16.41 -2.19
C LEU A 97 -6.17 16.52 -0.67
N ILE A 98 -4.94 16.70 -0.16
CA ILE A 98 -4.65 16.69 1.29
C ILE A 98 -4.39 18.12 1.81
N GLY A 99 -4.13 19.08 0.92
CA GLY A 99 -3.91 20.48 1.30
C GLY A 99 -2.50 20.79 1.77
N VAL A 100 -1.59 19.80 1.82
CA VAL A 100 -0.21 19.98 2.30
C VAL A 100 0.81 19.52 1.26
N ALA A 101 1.94 20.21 1.18
CA ALA A 101 3.05 19.84 0.32
C ALA A 101 4.00 18.86 1.06
N PRO A 102 4.45 17.78 0.41
CA PRO A 102 5.40 16.85 1.02
C PRO A 102 6.86 17.39 1.05
N PHE A 103 7.15 18.47 0.34
CA PHE A 103 8.40 19.22 0.30
C PHE A 103 8.14 20.70 0.00
#